data_AF-A0A484M0K0-F1
#
_entry.id   AF-A0A484M0K0-F1
#
_cell.length_a   1.000
_cell.length_b   1.000
_cell.length_c   1.000
_cell.angle_alpha   90.00
_cell.angle_beta   90.00
_cell.angle_gamma   90.00
#
_symmetry.space_group_name_H-M   'P 1'
#
loop_
_entity.id
_entity.type
_entity.pdbx_description
1 polymer ?
#
loop_
_entity_poly.entity_id
_entity_poly.type
_entity_poly.pdbx_seq_one_letter_code
_entity_poly.pdbx_strand_id
1 'polypeptide(L)'
;MAHISDIKLIRTDTTLDLSQKAEKAIGLTLRSSMALRGVRNRHWGLPVLSVIRHKGFGESPTSEWYGHAFSKLSSLSSLLKNVDLVNGRLVNVTDNSRVQDDILLETMTHFKSLARDFIGGPLVQDSMRKNMVKMDFGSSNPGGNRLPCFNKASEREPMTVNSLTKVSSFLNVTAQQRKVVRATVCPRVTEHQVWTGALELILGELKSEIEHLESRFPSKEVKMGKQIVAGCLKVLGIAVSYNPDSSSWMRVAPAKGKVSPPPTPHKWEDILEMVIDVVDCLREVTELSLEVKKAEVMKEGLYQIREIRIDKNIGYRENCHQESLVKKILTKRLGHSSPCLFTLLTYYLYGSIRDIEVDVRGGVCAIGRGDRFRLCMGKILTSDEEEMVWRGVKQLDRAMGLFKFIWETAGMKGDLVLQGHLWCIGTHSRSLTYRGNTFFLHGIDRFH
;
A
#
# COMPACT_ATOMS: atom_id res chain seq x y z
N MET A 1 32.16 -61.03 5.96
CA MET A 1 31.46 -60.88 7.26
C MET A 1 31.55 -59.39 7.61
N ALA A 2 30.50 -58.59 7.76
CA ALA A 2 29.09 -58.87 7.95
C ALA A 2 28.24 -57.68 7.42
N HIS A 3 27.06 -58.03 6.90
CA HIS A 3 25.81 -57.27 6.83
C HIS A 3 25.82 -55.78 7.21
N ILE A 4 25.50 -54.92 6.23
CA ILE A 4 24.83 -53.64 6.47
C ILE A 4 23.34 -53.91 6.38
N SER A 5 22.67 -53.78 7.52
CA SER A 5 21.24 -54.00 7.69
C SER A 5 20.40 -52.80 7.23
N ASP A 6 19.23 -53.15 6.71
CA ASP A 6 18.13 -52.29 6.30
C ASP A 6 17.75 -51.21 7.30
N ILE A 7 17.68 -49.95 6.84
CA ILE A 7 16.89 -48.91 7.50
C ILE A 7 15.65 -48.65 6.63
N LYS A 8 14.52 -49.13 7.16
CA LYS A 8 13.16 -48.97 6.63
C LYS A 8 12.80 -47.49 6.48
N LEU A 9 12.40 -47.10 5.27
CA LEU A 9 11.61 -45.89 5.03
C LEU A 9 10.26 -46.03 5.73
N ILE A 10 10.02 -45.24 6.77
CA ILE A 10 8.68 -45.00 7.28
C ILE A 10 8.06 -43.90 6.41
N ARG A 11 7.23 -44.30 5.44
CA ARG A 11 6.25 -43.44 4.80
C ARG A 11 5.09 -43.22 5.78
N THR A 12 4.94 -42.03 6.29
CA THR A 12 3.66 -41.57 6.85
C THR A 12 2.87 -40.89 5.74
N ASP A 13 2.04 -41.67 5.05
CA ASP A 13 0.98 -41.18 4.17
C ASP A 13 -0.19 -40.70 5.03
N THR A 14 -0.31 -39.39 5.24
CA THR A 14 -1.55 -38.76 5.74
C THR A 14 -1.71 -37.35 5.17
N THR A 15 -2.11 -37.26 3.90
CA THR A 15 -2.84 -36.09 3.38
C THR A 15 -3.83 -36.55 2.31
N LEU A 16 -4.95 -37.12 2.76
CA LEU A 16 -6.17 -37.27 2.00
C LEU A 16 -7.22 -36.33 2.60
N ASP A 17 -7.72 -35.45 1.73
CA ASP A 17 -9.05 -34.83 1.73
C ASP A 17 -9.48 -33.90 2.89
N LEU A 18 -9.03 -32.64 2.82
CA LEU A 18 -9.72 -31.51 3.47
C LEU A 18 -10.26 -30.48 2.47
N SER A 19 -10.27 -30.80 1.17
CA SER A 19 -10.71 -29.87 0.11
C SER A 19 -12.23 -29.86 -0.10
N GLN A 20 -12.98 -30.86 0.36
CA GLN A 20 -14.43 -30.97 0.08
C GLN A 20 -15.37 -30.53 1.21
N LYS A 21 -14.85 -30.12 2.38
CA LYS A 21 -15.71 -29.69 3.51
C LYS A 21 -15.85 -28.17 3.69
N ALA A 22 -15.12 -27.37 2.91
CA ALA A 22 -15.21 -25.91 2.93
C ALA A 22 -16.33 -25.34 2.03
N GLU A 23 -16.79 -26.08 1.03
CA GLU A 23 -17.81 -25.57 0.09
C GLU A 23 -19.26 -25.66 0.62
N LYS A 24 -19.52 -26.50 1.64
CA LYS A 24 -20.86 -26.58 2.27
C LYS A 24 -21.12 -25.57 3.39
N ALA A 25 -20.07 -24.93 3.93
CA ALA A 25 -20.23 -23.89 4.96
C ALA A 25 -20.54 -22.50 4.37
N ILE A 26 -20.17 -22.24 3.12
CA ILE A 26 -20.41 -20.96 2.43
C ILE A 26 -21.85 -20.86 1.90
N GLY A 27 -22.54 -22.00 1.69
CA GLY A 27 -23.92 -22.05 1.21
C GLY A 27 -25.00 -21.73 2.26
N LEU A 28 -24.68 -21.73 3.55
CA LEU A 28 -25.65 -21.54 4.64
C LEU A 28 -25.67 -20.12 5.21
N THR A 29 -24.60 -19.33 5.05
CA THR A 29 -24.56 -17.92 5.50
C THR A 29 -25.27 -16.96 4.53
N LEU A 30 -25.51 -17.38 3.29
CA LEU A 30 -26.23 -16.60 2.27
C LEU A 30 -27.77 -16.68 2.35
N ARG A 31 -28.33 -17.46 3.28
CA ARG A 31 -29.79 -17.56 3.48
C ARG A 31 -30.35 -16.81 4.69
N SER A 32 -29.51 -16.15 5.49
CA SER A 32 -29.97 -15.52 6.74
C SER A 32 -30.05 -13.99 6.74
N SER A 33 -29.88 -13.30 5.59
CA SER A 33 -30.08 -11.84 5.50
C SER A 33 -31.44 -11.42 4.88
N MET A 34 -32.36 -12.36 4.66
CA MET A 34 -33.75 -12.06 4.28
C MET A 34 -34.67 -12.12 5.49
N ALA A 35 -34.48 -11.19 6.42
CA ALA A 35 -35.53 -10.72 7.33
C ALA A 35 -34.94 -9.64 8.21
N LEU A 36 -35.24 -8.37 7.94
CA LEU A 36 -35.69 -7.44 8.98
C LEU A 36 -36.39 -6.26 8.32
N ARG A 37 -37.55 -5.98 8.89
CA ARG A 37 -38.62 -5.12 8.41
C ARG A 37 -38.22 -3.66 8.44
N GLY A 38 -38.91 -2.90 7.59
CA GLY A 38 -38.72 -1.47 7.41
C GLY A 38 -38.84 -0.65 8.68
N VAL A 39 -37.95 0.34 8.77
CA VAL A 39 -38.15 1.56 9.52
C VAL A 39 -38.03 2.69 8.52
N ARG A 40 -39.17 3.31 8.20
CA ARG A 40 -39.24 4.59 7.50
C ARG A 40 -38.54 5.62 8.37
N ASN A 41 -37.40 6.14 7.93
CA ASN A 41 -36.92 7.42 8.41
C ASN A 41 -36.98 8.43 7.26
N ARG A 42 -37.92 9.37 7.40
CA ARG A 42 -38.07 10.54 6.54
C ARG A 42 -37.03 11.54 7.01
N HIS A 43 -36.05 11.89 6.16
CA HIS A 43 -35.61 13.26 5.90
C HIS A 43 -34.36 13.26 4.98
N TRP A 44 -34.37 14.18 4.02
CA TRP A 44 -33.39 14.47 2.97
C TRP A 44 -33.40 13.52 1.76
N GLY A 45 -33.99 14.01 0.66
CA GLY A 45 -34.08 13.32 -0.61
C GLY A 45 -32.73 13.28 -1.32
N LEU A 46 -32.12 12.10 -1.35
CA LEU A 46 -31.14 11.70 -2.35
C LEU A 46 -31.70 10.46 -3.06
N PRO A 47 -31.68 10.38 -4.40
CA PRO A 47 -32.18 9.21 -5.10
C PRO A 47 -31.29 8.00 -4.81
N VAL A 48 -31.91 6.93 -4.34
CA VAL A 48 -31.31 5.60 -4.16
C VAL A 48 -30.58 5.22 -5.45
N LEU A 49 -29.25 5.17 -5.41
CA LEU A 49 -28.40 4.75 -6.53
C LEU A 49 -28.74 3.29 -6.89
N SER A 50 -29.46 3.09 -8.00
CA SER A 50 -29.65 1.76 -8.56
C SER A 50 -28.30 1.21 -9.04
N VAL A 51 -27.95 0.04 -8.51
CA VAL A 51 -26.74 -0.70 -8.83
C VAL A 51 -26.95 -1.38 -10.17
N ILE A 52 -26.39 -0.84 -11.25
CA ILE A 52 -26.18 -1.62 -12.47
C ILE A 52 -24.95 -2.50 -12.20
N ARG A 53 -25.19 -3.68 -11.64
CA ARG A 53 -24.18 -4.75 -11.56
C ARG A 53 -24.14 -5.41 -12.94
N HIS A 54 -23.22 -5.01 -13.81
CA HIS A 54 -22.97 -5.76 -15.02
C HIS A 54 -22.24 -7.06 -14.64
N LYS A 55 -22.99 -8.13 -14.44
CA LYS A 55 -22.45 -9.49 -14.42
C LYS A 55 -22.03 -9.82 -15.86
N GLY A 56 -20.76 -10.17 -16.04
CA GLY A 56 -20.18 -10.44 -17.35
C GLY A 56 -20.93 -11.52 -18.13
N PHE A 57 -21.14 -11.24 -19.41
CA PHE A 57 -21.12 -12.18 -20.53
C PHE A 57 -20.50 -11.42 -21.71
N GLY A 58 -19.75 -12.13 -22.57
CA GLY A 58 -18.79 -11.60 -23.55
C GLY A 58 -19.35 -10.82 -24.74
N GLU A 59 -20.32 -9.94 -24.52
CA GLU A 59 -20.80 -8.98 -25.51
C GLU A 59 -20.29 -7.58 -25.17
N SER A 60 -19.76 -6.87 -26.17
CA SER A 60 -19.34 -5.48 -26.02
C SER A 60 -20.54 -4.63 -25.58
N PRO A 61 -20.40 -3.74 -24.58
CA PRO A 61 -21.50 -2.90 -24.12
C PRO A 61 -22.12 -2.11 -25.28
N THR A 62 -23.44 -1.96 -25.29
CA THR A 62 -24.17 -1.22 -26.33
C THR A 62 -23.85 0.28 -26.27
N SER A 63 -24.03 1.00 -27.39
CA SER A 63 -23.83 2.46 -27.45
C SER A 63 -24.68 3.20 -26.38
N GLU A 64 -25.88 2.69 -26.09
CA GLU A 64 -26.76 3.22 -25.04
C GLU A 64 -26.15 3.10 -23.64
N TRP A 65 -25.50 1.97 -23.33
CA TRP A 65 -24.81 1.78 -22.06
C TRP A 65 -23.72 2.83 -21.86
N TYR A 66 -22.93 3.06 -22.91
CA TYR A 66 -21.85 4.04 -22.92
C TYR A 66 -22.35 5.47 -22.71
N GLY A 67 -23.48 5.84 -23.32
CA GLY A 67 -24.14 7.12 -23.09
C GLY A 67 -24.60 7.30 -21.64
N HIS A 68 -25.26 6.28 -21.07
CA HIS A 68 -25.71 6.31 -19.67
C HIS A 68 -24.52 6.33 -18.69
N ALA A 69 -23.49 5.51 -18.93
CA ALA A 69 -22.28 5.45 -18.13
C ALA A 69 -21.55 6.80 -18.13
N PHE A 70 -21.43 7.47 -19.30
CA PHE A 70 -20.82 8.79 -19.40
C PHE A 70 -21.59 9.85 -18.59
N SER A 71 -22.92 9.87 -18.70
CA SER A 71 -23.76 10.80 -17.94
C SER A 71 -23.59 10.61 -16.43
N LYS A 72 -23.61 9.35 -15.98
CA LYS A 72 -23.39 9.01 -14.57
C LYS A 72 -21.97 9.36 -14.10
N LEU A 73 -20.95 9.06 -14.91
CA LEU A 73 -19.56 9.43 -14.62
C LEU A 73 -19.40 10.95 -14.48
N SER A 74 -20.02 11.74 -15.37
CA SER A 74 -19.97 13.21 -15.32
C SER A 74 -20.64 13.76 -14.06
N SER A 75 -21.79 13.18 -13.69
CA SER A 75 -22.49 13.51 -12.44
C SER A 75 -21.69 13.17 -11.19
N LEU A 76 -21.01 12.01 -11.17
CA LEU A 76 -20.16 11.60 -10.05
C LEU A 76 -18.87 12.43 -9.96
N SER A 77 -18.27 12.77 -11.10
CA SER A 77 -17.08 13.63 -11.16
C SER A 77 -17.35 15.02 -10.59
N SER A 78 -18.51 15.62 -10.88
CA SER A 78 -18.86 16.92 -10.30
C SER A 78 -19.07 16.87 -8.79
N LEU A 79 -19.65 15.78 -8.27
CA LEU A 79 -19.81 15.54 -6.84
C LEU A 79 -18.46 15.31 -6.12
N LEU A 80 -17.52 14.64 -6.79
CA LEU A 80 -16.21 14.26 -6.24
C LEU A 80 -15.08 15.24 -6.59
N LYS A 81 -15.40 16.42 -7.15
CA LYS A 81 -14.43 17.33 -7.76
C LYS A 81 -13.25 17.69 -6.84
N ASN A 82 -13.52 17.92 -5.56
CA ASN A 82 -12.52 18.39 -4.60
C ASN A 82 -11.90 17.26 -3.76
N VAL A 83 -12.14 16.00 -4.15
CA VAL A 83 -11.80 14.84 -3.32
C VAL A 83 -11.07 13.78 -4.13
N ASP A 84 -9.99 13.23 -3.58
CA ASP A 84 -9.22 12.11 -4.14
C ASP A 84 -9.14 10.96 -3.14
N LEU A 85 -8.96 9.75 -3.65
CA LEU A 85 -8.62 8.58 -2.84
C LEU A 85 -7.12 8.33 -2.96
N VAL A 86 -6.42 8.50 -1.84
CA VAL A 86 -4.97 8.44 -1.74
C VAL A 86 -4.58 7.43 -0.67
N ASN A 87 -4.00 6.32 -1.10
CA ASN A 87 -3.46 5.28 -0.22
C ASN A 87 -4.47 4.81 0.86
N GLY A 88 -5.70 4.57 0.43
CA GLY A 88 -6.81 4.08 1.26
C GLY A 88 -7.59 5.16 2.00
N ARG A 89 -7.18 6.43 1.90
CA ARG A 89 -7.87 7.55 2.55
C ARG A 89 -8.48 8.50 1.56
N LEU A 90 -9.71 8.91 1.85
CA LEU A 90 -10.36 9.99 1.14
C LEU A 90 -9.79 11.32 1.64
N VAL A 91 -9.31 12.17 0.73
CA VAL A 91 -8.65 13.43 1.07
C VAL A 91 -9.18 14.57 0.22
N ASN A 92 -9.26 15.75 0.82
CA ASN A 92 -9.53 16.97 0.08
C ASN A 92 -8.30 17.37 -0.75
N VAL A 93 -8.53 17.76 -2.01
CA VAL A 93 -7.48 18.09 -2.97
C VAL A 93 -6.78 19.41 -2.63
N THR A 94 -7.49 20.37 -2.02
CA THR A 94 -6.95 21.70 -1.74
C THR A 94 -6.01 21.70 -0.53
N ASP A 95 -6.40 21.06 0.58
CA ASP A 95 -5.68 21.15 1.86
C ASP A 95 -5.09 19.81 2.35
N ASN A 96 -5.29 18.70 1.64
CA ASN A 96 -4.91 17.35 2.05
C ASN A 96 -5.55 16.85 3.34
N SER A 97 -6.59 17.52 3.84
CA SER A 97 -7.33 17.05 5.01
C SER A 97 -8.03 15.72 4.72
N ARG A 98 -8.10 14.86 5.74
CA ARG A 98 -8.82 13.59 5.65
C ARG A 98 -10.32 13.88 5.63
N VAL A 99 -11.01 13.32 4.65
CA VAL A 99 -12.48 13.33 4.57
C VAL A 99 -12.99 12.01 5.14
N GLN A 100 -13.87 12.11 6.13
CA GLN A 100 -14.47 10.96 6.79
C GLN A 100 -15.96 10.95 6.46
N ASP A 101 -16.28 10.36 5.32
CA ASP A 101 -17.63 10.21 4.79
C ASP A 101 -17.69 8.89 4.03
N ASP A 102 -18.34 7.89 4.62
CA ASP A 102 -18.45 6.55 4.06
C ASP A 102 -19.26 6.55 2.76
N ILE A 103 -20.27 7.41 2.65
CA ILE A 103 -21.09 7.55 1.44
C ILE A 103 -20.21 8.11 0.31
N LEU A 104 -19.38 9.11 0.61
CA LEU A 104 -18.47 9.70 -0.38
C LEU A 104 -17.37 8.71 -0.78
N LEU A 105 -16.88 7.89 0.13
CA LEU A 105 -15.93 6.81 -0.14
C LEU A 105 -16.54 5.72 -1.04
N GLU A 106 -17.77 5.29 -0.76
CA GLU A 106 -18.52 4.36 -1.61
C GLU A 106 -18.76 4.96 -3.00
N THR A 107 -19.11 6.24 -3.05
CA THR A 107 -19.31 6.99 -4.30
C THR A 107 -18.03 7.07 -5.12
N MET A 108 -16.89 7.34 -4.50
CA MET A 108 -15.57 7.33 -5.13
C MET A 108 -15.21 5.95 -5.67
N THR A 109 -15.48 4.90 -4.88
CA THR A 109 -15.24 3.52 -5.29
C THR A 109 -16.10 3.14 -6.50
N HIS A 110 -17.37 3.57 -6.51
CA HIS A 110 -18.28 3.38 -7.63
C HIS A 110 -17.82 4.14 -8.88
N PHE A 111 -17.43 5.41 -8.73
CA PHE A 111 -16.88 6.23 -9.80
C PHE A 111 -15.68 5.57 -10.46
N LYS A 112 -14.67 5.17 -9.67
CA LYS A 112 -13.47 4.50 -10.19
C LYS A 112 -13.79 3.17 -10.86
N SER A 113 -14.75 2.41 -10.32
CA SER A 113 -15.18 1.16 -10.97
C SER A 113 -15.82 1.39 -12.32
N LEU A 114 -16.76 2.33 -12.41
CA LEU A 114 -17.43 2.66 -13.65
C LEU A 114 -16.44 3.22 -14.69
N ALA A 115 -15.48 4.03 -14.25
CA ALA A 115 -14.44 4.57 -15.11
C ALA A 115 -13.51 3.47 -15.66
N ARG A 116 -13.16 2.45 -14.87
CA ARG A 116 -12.40 1.28 -15.36
C ARG A 116 -13.13 0.52 -16.47
N ASP A 117 -14.44 0.32 -16.31
CA ASP A 117 -15.25 -0.34 -17.35
C ASP A 117 -15.27 0.49 -18.62
N PHE A 118 -15.41 1.82 -18.47
CA PHE A 118 -15.39 2.78 -19.56
C PHE A 118 -14.04 2.83 -20.31
N ILE A 119 -12.90 2.77 -19.59
CA ILE A 119 -11.55 2.72 -20.18
C ILE A 119 -11.39 1.50 -21.09
N GLY A 120 -12.08 0.39 -20.79
CA GLY A 120 -12.08 -0.81 -21.63
C GLY A 120 -12.84 -0.66 -22.95
N GLY A 121 -13.56 0.44 -23.16
CA GLY A 121 -14.41 0.61 -24.32
C GLY A 121 -13.65 0.85 -25.62
N PRO A 122 -14.16 0.37 -26.78
CA PRO A 122 -13.46 0.46 -28.07
C PRO A 122 -13.00 1.87 -28.43
N LEU A 123 -13.83 2.89 -28.20
CA LEU A 123 -13.52 4.26 -28.58
C LEU A 123 -12.46 4.92 -27.69
N VAL A 124 -12.46 4.62 -26.39
CA VAL A 124 -11.40 5.09 -25.49
C VAL A 124 -10.09 4.41 -25.88
N GLN A 125 -10.11 3.10 -26.16
CA GLN A 125 -8.93 2.37 -26.63
C GLN A 125 -8.41 2.89 -27.98
N ASP A 126 -9.30 3.26 -28.91
CA ASP A 126 -8.92 3.82 -30.20
C ASP A 126 -8.38 5.25 -30.08
N SER A 127 -9.00 6.09 -29.23
CA SER A 127 -8.52 7.44 -28.91
C SER A 127 -7.13 7.38 -28.27
N MET A 128 -6.95 6.51 -27.27
CA MET A 128 -5.65 6.24 -26.66
C MET A 128 -4.62 5.81 -27.70
N ARG A 129 -4.96 4.87 -28.58
CA ARG A 129 -4.05 4.41 -29.64
C ARG A 129 -3.63 5.54 -30.58
N LYS A 130 -4.60 6.36 -31.02
CA LYS A 130 -4.34 7.52 -31.91
C LYS A 130 -3.47 8.58 -31.21
N ASN A 131 -3.75 8.88 -29.95
CA ASN A 131 -3.01 9.89 -29.18
C ASN A 131 -1.59 9.42 -28.88
N MET A 132 -1.39 8.15 -28.55
CA MET A 132 -0.05 7.58 -28.38
C MET A 132 0.76 7.65 -29.68
N VAL A 133 0.14 7.38 -30.84
CA VAL A 133 0.82 7.52 -32.14
C VAL A 133 1.24 8.98 -32.39
N LYS A 134 0.38 9.94 -32.03
CA LYS A 134 0.63 11.38 -32.21
C LYS A 134 1.63 11.96 -31.23
N MET A 135 1.84 11.37 -30.06
CA MET A 135 2.71 11.95 -29.03
C MET A 135 4.14 11.35 -29.01
N ASP A 136 4.38 10.25 -29.74
CA ASP A 136 5.66 9.53 -29.81
C ASP A 136 6.59 10.02 -30.95
N PHE A 137 6.57 11.31 -31.32
CA PHE A 137 7.31 11.93 -32.46
C PHE A 137 8.86 11.79 -32.46
N GLY A 138 9.45 10.89 -31.65
CA GLY A 138 10.90 10.65 -31.57
C GLY A 138 11.37 9.20 -31.72
N SER A 139 10.48 8.22 -31.93
CA SER A 139 10.90 6.81 -32.06
C SER A 139 10.92 6.36 -33.53
N SER A 140 12.12 6.20 -34.09
CA SER A 140 12.42 5.84 -35.47
C SER A 140 12.08 4.39 -35.88
N ASN A 141 11.17 3.71 -35.17
CA ASN A 141 10.81 2.33 -35.50
C ASN A 141 9.28 2.13 -35.58
N PRO A 142 8.69 2.16 -36.80
CA PRO A 142 7.25 2.02 -37.01
C PRO A 142 6.71 0.61 -36.74
N GLY A 143 7.57 -0.41 -36.60
CA GLY A 143 7.19 -1.84 -36.59
C GLY A 143 7.29 -2.58 -35.25
N GLY A 144 7.64 -1.92 -34.15
CA GLY A 144 7.74 -2.57 -32.84
C GLY A 144 6.37 -2.71 -32.18
N ASN A 145 5.87 -3.94 -32.08
CA ASN A 145 4.56 -4.36 -31.53
C ASN A 145 4.00 -3.40 -30.45
N ARG A 146 3.17 -2.44 -30.88
CA ARG A 146 2.52 -1.42 -30.03
C ARG A 146 1.31 -2.05 -29.34
N LEU A 147 1.52 -3.03 -28.47
CA LEU A 147 0.38 -3.61 -27.74
C LEU A 147 -0.29 -2.49 -26.93
N PRO A 148 -1.60 -2.26 -27.11
CA PRO A 148 -2.33 -1.33 -26.26
C PRO A 148 -2.40 -1.93 -24.85
N CYS A 149 -1.73 -1.28 -23.91
CA CYS A 149 -1.94 -1.52 -22.48
C CYS A 149 -3.42 -1.24 -22.15
N PHE A 150 -3.97 -1.92 -21.16
CA PHE A 150 -5.33 -1.75 -20.62
C PHE A 150 -6.47 -2.32 -21.48
N ASN A 151 -6.17 -3.19 -22.47
CA ASN A 151 -7.19 -3.78 -23.34
C ASN A 151 -7.93 -4.96 -22.67
N LYS A 152 -7.25 -5.70 -21.78
CA LYS A 152 -7.84 -6.79 -21.01
C LYS A 152 -8.49 -6.26 -19.74
N ALA A 153 -9.59 -6.88 -19.34
CA ALA A 153 -10.23 -6.59 -18.06
C ALA A 153 -9.25 -6.74 -16.89
N SER A 154 -8.39 -7.77 -16.93
CA SER A 154 -7.36 -8.00 -15.93
C SER A 154 -6.41 -6.80 -15.78
N GLU A 155 -5.96 -6.18 -16.88
CA GLU A 155 -5.07 -5.01 -16.84
C GLU A 155 -5.75 -3.77 -16.26
N ARG A 156 -7.09 -3.72 -16.28
CA ARG A 156 -7.85 -2.58 -15.75
C ARG A 156 -8.17 -2.68 -14.27
N GLU A 157 -8.00 -3.85 -13.65
CA GLU A 157 -8.28 -4.05 -12.24
C GLU A 157 -7.45 -3.13 -11.33
N PRO A 158 -8.01 -2.67 -10.20
CA PRO A 158 -7.25 -1.92 -9.21
C PRO A 158 -6.24 -2.84 -8.51
N MET A 159 -5.14 -2.27 -8.04
CA MET A 159 -4.10 -2.97 -7.31
C MET A 159 -3.66 -2.19 -6.07
N THR A 160 -3.78 -2.82 -4.90
CA THR A 160 -3.17 -2.34 -3.66
C THR A 160 -1.89 -3.11 -3.39
N VAL A 161 -0.76 -2.40 -3.41
CA VAL A 161 0.57 -2.95 -3.18
C VAL A 161 0.92 -2.79 -1.70
N ASN A 162 0.89 -3.92 -0.99
CA ASN A 162 1.13 -4.01 0.46
C ASN A 162 2.21 -5.05 0.83
N SER A 163 2.89 -5.62 -0.18
CA SER A 163 3.98 -6.58 0.02
C SER A 163 4.88 -6.65 -1.21
N LEU A 164 6.15 -7.01 -1.00
CA LEU A 164 7.09 -7.30 -2.10
C LEU A 164 6.64 -8.49 -2.95
N THR A 165 5.89 -9.43 -2.36
CA THR A 165 5.36 -10.59 -3.07
C THR A 165 4.35 -10.18 -4.14
N LYS A 166 3.50 -9.17 -3.90
CA LYS A 166 2.60 -8.64 -4.92
C LYS A 166 3.35 -8.02 -6.10
N VAL A 167 4.37 -7.20 -5.82
CA VAL A 167 5.24 -6.59 -6.85
C VAL A 167 5.98 -7.67 -7.65
N SER A 168 6.59 -8.62 -6.94
CA SER A 168 7.38 -9.69 -7.53
C SER A 168 6.53 -10.63 -8.40
N SER A 169 5.31 -10.95 -7.96
CA SER A 169 4.39 -11.77 -8.76
C SER A 169 3.92 -11.02 -10.01
N PHE A 170 3.68 -9.70 -9.92
CA PHE A 170 3.31 -8.89 -11.08
C PHE A 170 4.44 -8.80 -12.11
N LEU A 171 5.69 -8.63 -11.66
CA LEU A 171 6.87 -8.55 -12.52
C LEU A 171 7.42 -9.93 -12.95
N ASN A 172 6.78 -11.03 -12.55
CA ASN A 172 7.24 -12.41 -12.77
C ASN A 172 8.67 -12.68 -12.25
N VAL A 173 9.04 -12.07 -11.12
CA VAL A 173 10.33 -12.26 -10.46
C VAL A 173 10.39 -13.67 -9.85
N THR A 174 11.41 -14.42 -10.24
CA THR A 174 11.63 -15.81 -9.80
C THR A 174 11.98 -15.92 -8.32
N ALA A 175 11.82 -17.10 -7.72
CA ALA A 175 12.18 -17.34 -6.32
C ALA A 175 13.66 -17.03 -6.02
N GLN A 176 14.56 -17.28 -6.98
CA GLN A 176 15.98 -16.98 -6.81
C GLN A 176 16.25 -15.47 -6.83
N GLN A 177 15.60 -14.73 -7.72
CA GLN A 177 15.71 -13.28 -7.76
C GLN A 177 15.08 -12.62 -6.53
N ARG A 178 13.98 -13.16 -6.00
CA ARG A 178 13.41 -12.70 -4.72
C ARG A 178 14.40 -12.80 -3.56
N LYS A 179 15.27 -13.83 -3.55
CA LYS A 179 16.35 -13.93 -2.56
C LYS A 179 17.39 -12.81 -2.74
N VAL A 180 17.74 -12.47 -3.99
CA VAL A 180 18.66 -11.37 -4.30
C VAL A 180 18.07 -10.02 -3.89
N VAL A 181 16.80 -9.78 -4.21
CA VAL A 181 16.05 -8.59 -3.76
C VAL A 181 16.09 -8.48 -2.25
N ARG A 182 15.72 -9.54 -1.54
CA ARG A 182 15.75 -9.56 -0.07
C ARG A 182 17.16 -9.28 0.47
N ALA A 183 18.18 -9.95 -0.06
CA ALA A 183 19.56 -9.80 0.39
C ALA A 183 20.09 -8.37 0.20
N THR A 184 19.61 -7.66 -0.83
CA THR A 184 20.00 -6.29 -1.13
C THR A 184 19.20 -5.27 -0.32
N VAL A 185 17.88 -5.48 -0.19
CA VAL A 185 16.95 -4.53 0.43
C VAL A 185 17.02 -4.60 1.95
N CYS A 186 16.96 -5.80 2.55
CA CYS A 186 16.83 -5.97 4.00
C CYS A 186 17.90 -5.19 4.79
N PRO A 187 19.21 -5.27 4.47
CA PRO A 187 20.23 -4.58 5.25
C PRO A 187 20.08 -3.05 5.27
N ARG A 188 19.48 -2.45 4.23
CA ARG A 188 19.27 -1.00 4.14
C ARG A 188 18.02 -0.56 4.90
N VAL A 189 16.94 -1.32 4.77
CA VAL A 189 15.64 -0.92 5.35
C VAL A 189 15.50 -1.31 6.82
N THR A 190 16.36 -2.20 7.34
CA THR A 190 16.41 -2.55 8.76
C THR A 190 17.48 -1.79 9.53
N GLU A 191 18.02 -0.70 8.96
CA GLU A 191 18.88 0.20 9.72
C GLU A 191 18.10 0.84 10.86
N HIS A 192 18.79 1.11 11.97
CA HIS A 192 18.14 1.54 13.21
C HIS A 192 17.29 2.80 13.00
N GLN A 193 17.79 3.78 12.25
CA GLN A 193 17.07 5.02 11.92
C GLN A 193 15.82 4.77 11.06
N VAL A 194 15.89 3.84 10.12
CA VAL A 194 14.75 3.49 9.25
C VAL A 194 13.69 2.75 10.06
N TRP A 195 14.11 1.80 10.89
CA TRP A 195 13.23 1.04 11.79
C TRP A 195 12.51 1.94 12.79
N THR A 196 13.26 2.74 13.55
CA THR A 196 12.73 3.66 14.56
C THR A 196 11.87 4.72 13.92
N GLY A 197 12.34 5.38 12.86
CA GLY A 197 11.60 6.42 12.16
C GLY A 197 10.28 5.92 11.54
N ALA A 198 10.25 4.69 11.00
CA ALA A 198 9.02 4.09 10.50
C ALA A 198 8.01 3.85 11.64
N LEU A 199 8.47 3.31 12.77
CA LEU A 199 7.63 3.05 13.94
C LEU A 199 7.12 4.36 14.58
N GLU A 200 7.97 5.38 14.69
CA GLU A 200 7.60 6.72 15.14
C GLU A 200 6.54 7.34 14.23
N LEU A 201 6.70 7.22 12.90
CA LEU A 201 5.72 7.74 11.96
C LEU A 201 4.36 7.02 12.08
N ILE A 202 4.36 5.69 12.24
CA ILE A 202 3.12 4.91 12.43
C ILE A 202 2.39 5.34 13.70
N LEU A 203 3.10 5.39 14.82
CA LEU A 203 2.52 5.77 16.11
C LEU A 203 2.11 7.24 16.12
N GLY A 204 2.86 8.12 15.45
CA GLY A 204 2.53 9.53 15.28
C GLY A 204 1.26 9.74 14.47
N GLU A 205 1.14 9.11 13.30
CA GLU A 205 -0.08 9.17 12.48
C GLU A 205 -1.28 8.61 13.27
N LEU A 206 -1.11 7.46 13.94
CA LEU A 206 -2.16 6.86 14.74
C LEU A 206 -2.59 7.80 15.89
N LYS A 207 -1.65 8.44 16.58
CA LYS A 207 -1.95 9.44 17.62
C LYS A 207 -2.80 10.58 17.08
N SER A 208 -2.42 11.16 15.94
CA SER A 208 -3.16 12.28 15.32
C SER A 208 -4.59 11.87 14.93
N GLU A 209 -4.78 10.66 14.41
CA GLU A 209 -6.13 10.15 14.08
C GLU A 209 -6.97 9.88 15.33
N ILE A 210 -6.35 9.34 16.40
CA ILE A 210 -7.01 9.15 17.70
C ILE A 210 -7.45 10.49 18.29
N GLU A 211 -6.59 11.51 18.26
CA GLU A 211 -6.90 12.87 18.75
C GLU A 211 -8.04 13.50 17.95
N HIS A 212 -8.03 13.30 16.62
CA HIS A 212 -9.11 13.75 15.76
C HIS A 212 -10.43 13.04 16.11
N LEU A 213 -10.40 11.72 16.29
CA LEU A 213 -11.58 10.92 16.61
C LEU A 213 -12.13 11.24 18.01
N GLU A 214 -11.26 11.37 19.01
CA GLU A 214 -11.64 11.71 20.39
C GLU A 214 -12.42 13.03 20.46
N SER A 215 -12.04 14.01 19.63
CA SER A 215 -12.73 15.31 19.55
C SER A 215 -14.17 15.20 19.04
N ARG A 216 -14.48 14.17 18.23
CA ARG A 216 -15.82 13.93 17.66
C ARG A 216 -16.63 12.93 18.47
N PHE A 217 -16.00 11.81 18.85
CA PHE A 217 -16.61 10.65 19.50
C PHE A 217 -15.71 10.12 20.62
N PRO A 218 -15.77 10.71 21.83
CA PRO A 218 -14.94 10.26 22.93
C PRO A 218 -15.42 8.90 23.46
N SER A 219 -14.65 7.84 23.20
CA SER A 219 -14.88 6.52 23.78
C SER A 219 -13.80 6.16 24.81
N LYS A 220 -14.06 5.14 25.63
CA LYS A 220 -13.08 4.64 26.60
C LYS A 220 -11.86 4.07 25.88
N GLU A 221 -12.10 3.32 24.81
CA GLU A 221 -11.12 2.68 23.94
C GLU A 221 -10.20 3.73 23.29
N VAL A 222 -10.78 4.79 22.72
CA VAL A 222 -10.02 5.89 22.09
C VAL A 222 -9.12 6.60 23.12
N LYS A 223 -9.63 6.86 24.32
CA LYS A 223 -8.85 7.47 25.42
C LYS A 223 -7.71 6.60 25.90
N MET A 224 -7.96 5.30 26.09
CA MET A 224 -6.92 4.34 26.48
C MET A 224 -5.87 4.21 25.39
N GLY A 225 -6.27 4.04 24.13
CA GLY A 225 -5.37 3.98 22.98
C GLY A 225 -4.46 5.21 22.89
N LYS A 226 -5.01 6.42 23.10
CA LYS A 226 -4.22 7.67 23.16
C LYS A 226 -3.11 7.64 24.21
N GLN A 227 -3.44 7.20 25.42
CA GLN A 227 -2.48 7.12 26.53
C GLN A 227 -1.36 6.12 26.22
N ILE A 228 -1.71 4.95 25.68
CA ILE A 228 -0.73 3.92 25.36
C ILE A 228 0.18 4.39 24.22
N VAL A 229 -0.38 4.95 23.13
CA VAL A 229 0.42 5.49 22.01
C VAL A 229 1.36 6.62 22.47
N ALA A 230 0.90 7.51 23.35
CA ALA A 230 1.75 8.55 23.93
C ALA A 230 2.88 7.96 24.78
N GLY A 231 2.61 6.88 25.52
CA GLY A 231 3.61 6.08 26.23
C GLY A 231 4.65 5.47 25.29
N CYS A 232 4.21 4.80 24.22
CA CYS A 232 5.08 4.24 23.18
C CYS A 232 6.03 5.29 22.61
N LEU A 233 5.49 6.43 22.19
CA LEU A 233 6.29 7.52 21.60
C LEU A 233 7.30 8.09 22.60
N LYS A 234 6.95 8.15 23.89
CA LYS A 234 7.89 8.58 24.93
C LYS A 234 9.05 7.61 25.11
N VAL A 235 8.78 6.29 25.11
CA VAL A 235 9.82 5.25 25.20
C VAL A 235 10.64 5.18 23.91
N LEU A 236 10.02 5.38 22.75
CA LEU A 236 10.73 5.38 21.46
C LEU A 236 11.62 6.61 21.29
N GLY A 237 11.15 7.79 21.73
CA GLY A 237 11.98 8.99 21.84
C GLY A 237 13.14 8.81 22.82
N ILE A 238 13.08 7.80 23.71
CA ILE A 238 14.24 7.40 24.50
C ILE A 238 15.30 6.68 23.65
N ALA A 239 14.87 5.83 22.72
CA ALA A 239 15.76 5.10 21.80
C ALA A 239 16.44 6.02 20.77
N VAL A 240 15.79 7.10 20.36
CA VAL A 240 16.23 7.95 19.22
C VAL A 240 17.06 9.17 19.64
N SER A 241 16.94 9.65 20.88
CA SER A 241 17.64 10.87 21.30
C SER A 241 19.12 10.60 21.67
N TYR A 242 20.04 10.96 20.77
CA TYR A 242 21.44 11.19 21.14
C TYR A 242 21.57 12.60 21.74
N ASN A 243 22.06 12.73 22.98
CA ASN A 243 22.38 14.03 23.56
C ASN A 243 23.83 14.40 23.21
N PRO A 244 24.07 15.36 22.28
CA PRO A 244 25.42 15.75 21.87
C PRO A 244 26.21 16.46 22.99
N ASP A 245 25.52 17.07 23.96
CA ASP A 245 26.14 17.73 25.12
C ASP A 245 26.51 16.73 26.23
N SER A 246 26.07 15.49 26.09
CA SER A 246 26.53 14.39 26.92
C SER A 246 27.80 13.83 26.30
N SER A 247 28.96 14.22 26.83
CA SER A 247 30.28 13.61 26.63
C SER A 247 30.31 12.14 27.09
N SER A 248 29.49 11.30 26.44
CA SER A 248 29.19 9.90 26.75
C SER A 248 30.34 8.97 26.41
N TRP A 249 31.20 9.36 25.46
CA TRP A 249 32.43 8.63 25.13
C TRP A 249 33.47 8.67 26.27
N MET A 250 33.27 9.54 27.28
CA MET A 250 34.08 9.63 28.51
C MET A 250 33.36 9.11 29.77
N ARG A 251 32.14 8.59 29.69
CA ARG A 251 31.46 8.07 30.90
C ARG A 251 32.10 6.75 31.34
N VAL A 252 32.90 6.83 32.40
CA VAL A 252 33.27 5.67 33.22
C VAL A 252 31.99 5.08 33.81
N ALA A 253 31.87 3.74 33.83
CA ALA A 253 30.72 3.04 34.40
C ALA A 253 30.34 3.62 35.77
N PRO A 254 29.03 3.80 36.09
CA PRO A 254 28.63 4.49 37.31
C PRO A 254 29.25 3.82 38.52
N ALA A 255 29.93 4.60 39.37
CA ALA A 255 30.48 4.11 40.62
C ALA A 255 29.32 3.53 41.46
N LYS A 256 29.53 2.32 41.99
CA LYS A 256 28.57 1.63 42.86
C LYS A 256 28.34 2.45 44.13
N GLY A 257 27.38 3.38 44.10
CA GLY A 257 27.12 4.26 45.24
C GLY A 257 25.82 5.04 45.09
N LYS A 258 24.76 4.51 45.72
CA LYS A 258 23.48 5.16 46.09
C LYS A 258 23.00 6.32 45.22
N VAL A 259 22.25 5.99 44.18
CA VAL A 259 21.10 6.77 43.68
C VAL A 259 20.04 5.72 43.30
N SER A 260 18.75 6.05 43.46
CA SER A 260 17.55 5.25 43.12
C SER A 260 17.77 4.11 42.11
N PRO A 261 17.10 2.93 42.27
CA PRO A 261 17.30 1.79 41.36
C PRO A 261 17.32 2.31 39.93
N PRO A 262 18.37 2.01 39.14
CA PRO A 262 18.46 2.51 37.78
C PRO A 262 17.12 2.17 37.11
N PRO A 263 16.47 3.12 36.41
CA PRO A 263 15.23 2.82 35.72
C PRO A 263 15.49 1.55 34.92
N THR A 264 14.66 0.53 35.14
CA THR A 264 14.84 -0.77 34.52
C THR A 264 15.08 -0.54 33.04
N PRO A 265 16.21 -1.01 32.48
CA PRO A 265 16.56 -0.71 31.11
C PRO A 265 15.41 -1.18 30.24
N HIS A 266 14.83 -0.24 29.48
CA HIS A 266 13.71 -0.55 28.63
C HIS A 266 14.14 -1.62 27.63
N LYS A 267 13.22 -2.48 27.26
CA LYS A 267 13.42 -3.43 26.17
C LYS A 267 12.51 -3.09 25.02
N TRP A 268 12.85 -3.61 23.84
CA TRP A 268 11.88 -3.64 22.74
C TRP A 268 10.63 -4.45 23.09
N GLU A 269 10.72 -5.39 24.04
CA GLU A 269 9.59 -6.08 24.66
C GLU A 269 8.56 -5.10 25.24
N ASP A 270 8.98 -4.04 25.95
CA ASP A 270 8.04 -3.06 26.51
C ASP A 270 7.24 -2.34 25.40
N ILE A 271 7.92 -1.99 24.29
CA ILE A 271 7.27 -1.37 23.13
C ILE A 271 6.33 -2.36 22.43
N LEU A 272 6.73 -3.64 22.34
CA LEU A 272 5.90 -4.69 21.76
C LEU A 272 4.59 -4.84 22.54
N GLU A 273 4.64 -4.96 23.86
CA GLU A 273 3.44 -5.09 24.70
C GLU A 273 2.53 -3.88 24.54
N MET A 274 3.07 -2.66 24.59
CA MET A 274 2.26 -1.46 24.38
C MET A 274 1.65 -1.40 22.96
N VAL A 275 2.34 -1.87 21.92
CA VAL A 275 1.78 -1.95 20.56
C VAL A 275 0.69 -3.02 20.47
N ILE A 276 0.85 -4.16 21.16
CA ILE A 276 -0.19 -5.20 21.26
C ILE A 276 -1.43 -4.60 21.92
N ASP A 277 -1.27 -3.94 23.06
CA ASP A 277 -2.37 -3.30 23.79
C ASP A 277 -3.09 -2.25 22.94
N VAL A 278 -2.36 -1.41 22.19
CA VAL A 278 -2.96 -0.43 21.26
C VAL A 278 -3.77 -1.11 20.18
N VAL A 279 -3.22 -2.16 19.55
CA VAL A 279 -3.90 -2.88 18.48
C VAL A 279 -5.17 -3.55 19.01
N ASP A 280 -5.11 -4.18 20.18
CA ASP A 280 -6.26 -4.85 20.78
C ASP A 280 -7.31 -3.86 21.27
N CYS A 281 -6.90 -2.75 21.87
CA CYS A 281 -7.79 -1.69 22.33
C CYS A 281 -8.56 -1.02 21.18
N LEU A 282 -7.92 -0.85 20.00
CA LEU A 282 -8.49 -0.10 18.88
C LEU A 282 -9.01 -0.99 17.74
N ARG A 283 -8.98 -2.32 17.90
CA ARG A 283 -9.35 -3.30 16.87
C ARG A 283 -10.76 -3.10 16.33
N GLU A 284 -11.71 -2.79 17.21
CA GLU A 284 -13.13 -2.66 16.87
C GLU A 284 -13.51 -1.25 16.39
N VAL A 285 -12.56 -0.30 16.40
CA VAL A 285 -12.77 1.08 15.93
C VAL A 285 -12.50 1.13 14.42
N THR A 286 -13.56 1.04 13.62
CA THR A 286 -13.47 0.89 12.15
C THR A 286 -12.77 2.08 11.49
N GLU A 287 -12.92 3.28 12.05
CA GLU A 287 -12.34 4.54 11.59
C GLU A 287 -10.81 4.56 11.60
N LEU A 288 -10.22 3.81 12.54
CA LEU A 288 -8.76 3.69 12.75
C LEU A 288 -8.18 2.41 12.14
N SER A 289 -9.00 1.62 11.45
CA SER A 289 -8.62 0.28 11.00
C SER A 289 -7.39 0.25 10.09
N LEU A 290 -7.15 1.31 9.29
CA LEU A 290 -5.97 1.41 8.42
C LEU A 290 -4.70 1.63 9.23
N GLU A 291 -4.75 2.53 10.22
CA GLU A 291 -3.61 2.89 11.06
C GLU A 291 -3.27 1.76 12.03
N VAL A 292 -4.30 1.14 12.62
CA VAL A 292 -4.15 -0.03 13.50
C VAL A 292 -3.53 -1.21 12.75
N LYS A 293 -3.94 -1.47 11.50
CA LYS A 293 -3.31 -2.51 10.66
C LYS A 293 -1.81 -2.25 10.46
N LYS A 294 -1.39 -0.99 10.34
CA LYS A 294 0.03 -0.63 10.19
C LYS A 294 0.82 -0.85 11.47
N ALA A 295 0.26 -0.50 12.62
CA ALA A 295 0.85 -0.84 13.92
C ALA A 295 0.94 -2.37 14.11
N GLU A 296 -0.10 -3.10 13.73
CA GLU A 296 -0.14 -4.56 13.79
C GLU A 296 0.97 -5.21 12.94
N VAL A 297 1.21 -4.70 11.74
CA VAL A 297 2.30 -5.17 10.86
C VAL A 297 3.67 -5.06 11.53
N MET A 298 3.91 -4.02 12.33
CA MET A 298 5.20 -3.83 13.02
C MET A 298 5.45 -4.81 14.15
N LYS A 299 4.41 -5.48 14.68
CA LYS A 299 4.55 -6.55 15.68
C LYS A 299 5.52 -7.63 15.19
N GLU A 300 5.47 -7.99 13.89
CA GLU A 300 6.36 -8.99 13.30
C GLU A 300 7.84 -8.71 13.60
N GLY A 301 8.28 -7.48 13.36
CA GLY A 301 9.66 -7.05 13.62
C GLY A 301 9.96 -6.95 15.12
N LEU A 302 9.04 -6.35 15.89
CA LEU A 302 9.16 -6.18 17.35
C LEU A 302 9.34 -7.53 18.07
N TYR A 303 8.58 -8.56 17.69
CA TYR A 303 8.74 -9.91 18.22
C TYR A 303 10.16 -10.47 18.03
N GLN A 304 10.83 -10.16 16.92
CA GLN A 304 12.18 -10.65 16.65
C GLN A 304 13.23 -9.99 17.55
N ILE A 305 13.01 -8.73 17.92
CA ILE A 305 13.99 -7.91 18.65
C ILE A 305 13.64 -7.71 20.13
N ARG A 306 12.57 -8.33 20.64
CA ARG A 306 12.03 -8.12 21.99
C ARG A 306 13.08 -8.15 23.11
N GLU A 307 14.09 -9.01 22.99
CA GLU A 307 15.12 -9.22 24.03
C GLU A 307 16.22 -8.14 24.02
N ILE A 308 16.28 -7.29 23.00
CA ILE A 308 17.26 -6.22 22.85
C ILE A 308 16.92 -5.05 23.78
N ARG A 309 17.95 -4.46 24.39
CA ARG A 309 17.81 -3.33 25.32
C ARG A 309 17.73 -1.98 24.58
N ILE A 310 16.95 -1.09 25.16
CA ILE A 310 16.79 0.33 24.84
C ILE A 310 17.25 1.08 26.09
N ASP A 311 18.50 1.54 26.12
CA ASP A 311 19.04 2.23 27.28
C ASP A 311 19.78 3.52 26.86
N LYS A 312 19.49 4.61 27.56
CA LYS A 312 20.18 5.90 27.41
C LYS A 312 21.45 6.01 28.24
N ASN A 313 21.60 5.13 29.23
CA ASN A 313 22.64 5.18 30.23
C ASN A 313 23.84 4.30 29.87
N ILE A 314 23.79 3.60 28.74
CA ILE A 314 24.91 2.83 28.19
C ILE A 314 25.83 3.73 27.34
N GLY A 315 27.12 3.40 27.31
CA GLY A 315 28.10 4.13 26.50
C GLY A 315 27.83 3.98 25.01
N TYR A 316 28.31 4.95 24.21
CA TYR A 316 28.11 5.01 22.75
C TYR A 316 28.41 3.67 22.03
N ARG A 317 29.52 3.01 22.38
CA ARG A 317 29.92 1.73 21.78
C ARG A 317 28.88 0.63 22.01
N GLU A 318 28.29 0.58 23.21
CA GLU A 318 27.26 -0.40 23.55
C GLU A 318 25.95 -0.06 22.85
N ASN A 319 25.59 1.23 22.74
CA ASN A 319 24.41 1.65 21.97
C ASN A 319 24.53 1.24 20.49
N CYS A 320 25.66 1.54 19.84
CA CYS A 320 25.91 1.09 18.46
C CYS A 320 25.90 -0.44 18.33
N HIS A 321 26.31 -1.17 19.38
CA HIS A 321 26.21 -2.63 19.41
C HIS A 321 24.74 -3.08 19.41
N GLN A 322 23.89 -2.50 20.25
CA GLN A 322 22.45 -2.80 20.29
C GLN A 322 21.77 -2.46 18.95
N GLU A 323 22.08 -1.31 18.35
CA GLU A 323 21.59 -0.93 17.01
C GLU A 323 22.00 -1.93 15.93
N SER A 324 23.27 -2.38 15.96
CA SER A 324 23.79 -3.40 15.05
C SER A 324 23.10 -4.76 15.25
N LEU A 325 22.78 -5.12 16.50
CA LEU A 325 22.01 -6.33 16.82
C LEU A 325 20.59 -6.26 16.23
N VAL A 326 19.89 -5.13 16.40
CA VAL A 326 18.56 -4.91 15.78
C VAL A 326 18.64 -5.14 14.27
N LYS A 327 19.56 -4.46 13.60
CA LYS A 327 19.79 -4.60 12.15
C LYS A 327 20.06 -6.05 11.77
N LYS A 328 20.97 -6.72 12.47
CA LYS A 328 21.38 -8.11 12.20
C LYS A 328 20.22 -9.09 12.36
N ILE A 329 19.43 -8.96 13.43
CA ILE A 329 18.29 -9.84 13.68
C ILE A 329 17.20 -9.62 12.64
N LEU A 330 16.79 -8.37 12.41
CA LEU A 330 15.72 -8.04 11.45
C LEU A 330 16.11 -8.44 10.03
N THR A 331 17.34 -8.16 9.59
CA THR A 331 17.85 -8.59 8.27
C THR A 331 17.77 -10.11 8.10
N LYS A 332 18.08 -10.88 9.16
CA LYS A 332 18.04 -12.35 9.10
C LYS A 332 16.61 -12.90 9.14
N ARG A 333 15.73 -12.30 9.95
CA ARG A 333 14.42 -12.86 10.29
C ARG A 333 13.28 -12.37 9.40
N LEU A 334 13.31 -11.13 8.93
CA LEU A 334 12.28 -10.62 8.03
C LEU A 334 12.38 -11.30 6.66
N GLY A 335 11.28 -11.94 6.28
CA GLY A 335 11.16 -12.66 5.01
C GLY A 335 10.80 -11.73 3.85
N HIS A 336 10.96 -12.22 2.61
CA HIS A 336 10.55 -11.45 1.42
C HIS A 336 9.06 -11.10 1.42
N SER A 337 8.21 -12.02 1.90
CA SER A 337 6.76 -11.81 1.98
C SER A 337 6.33 -10.98 3.20
N SER A 338 7.25 -10.54 4.05
CA SER A 338 6.94 -9.79 5.28
C SER A 338 6.27 -8.45 4.94
N PRO A 339 5.06 -8.18 5.46
CA PRO A 339 4.45 -6.86 5.39
C PRO A 339 5.25 -5.81 6.16
N CYS A 340 5.94 -6.22 7.25
CA CYS A 340 6.81 -5.35 8.03
C CYS A 340 7.99 -4.87 7.19
N LEU A 341 8.67 -5.79 6.50
CA LEU A 341 9.74 -5.45 5.55
C LEU A 341 9.24 -4.49 4.46
N PHE A 342 8.05 -4.73 3.92
CA PHE A 342 7.47 -3.87 2.91
C PHE A 342 7.22 -2.45 3.43
N THR A 343 6.70 -2.31 4.65
CA THR A 343 6.44 -1.02 5.29
C THR A 343 7.75 -0.25 5.54
N LEU A 344 8.80 -0.95 5.96
CA LEU A 344 10.14 -0.36 6.08
C LEU A 344 10.69 0.10 4.73
N LEU A 345 10.46 -0.66 3.66
CA LEU A 345 10.90 -0.28 2.32
C LEU A 345 10.17 0.95 1.81
N THR A 346 8.85 1.04 1.96
CA THR A 346 8.10 2.23 1.52
C THR A 346 8.52 3.46 2.32
N TYR A 347 8.79 3.30 3.62
CA TYR A 347 9.31 4.37 4.45
C TYR A 347 10.71 4.80 3.99
N TYR A 348 11.62 3.86 3.74
CA TYR A 348 12.96 4.14 3.24
C TYR A 348 12.96 4.88 1.89
N LEU A 349 12.12 4.47 0.94
CA LEU A 349 12.11 5.04 -0.41
C LEU A 349 11.35 6.38 -0.49
N TYR A 350 10.26 6.52 0.27
CA TYR A 350 9.29 7.61 0.06
C TYR A 350 8.95 8.40 1.33
N GLY A 351 9.51 8.04 2.49
CA GLY A 351 9.11 8.61 3.78
C GLY A 351 7.65 8.31 4.14
N SER A 352 7.07 7.25 3.57
CA SER A 352 5.66 6.91 3.74
C SER A 352 5.47 5.46 4.14
N ILE A 353 4.57 5.22 5.09
CA ILE A 353 4.24 3.90 5.64
C ILE A 353 2.97 3.30 5.01
N ARG A 354 2.31 4.05 4.12
CA ARG A 354 1.01 3.65 3.55
C ARG A 354 1.19 2.65 2.42
N ASP A 355 0.17 1.82 2.24
CA ASP A 355 0.10 0.95 1.06
C ASP A 355 -0.06 1.82 -0.20
N ILE A 356 0.50 1.35 -1.30
CA ILE A 356 0.43 2.06 -2.58
C ILE A 356 -0.78 1.57 -3.35
N GLU A 357 -1.63 2.50 -3.78
CA GLU A 357 -2.82 2.20 -4.59
C GLU A 357 -2.63 2.61 -6.05
N VAL A 358 -3.02 1.72 -6.94
CA VAL A 358 -3.05 1.94 -8.39
C VAL A 358 -4.47 1.63 -8.86
N ASP A 359 -5.12 2.60 -9.51
CA ASP A 359 -6.53 2.43 -9.93
C ASP A 359 -6.66 1.47 -11.11
N VAL A 360 -5.64 1.45 -11.98
CA VAL A 360 -5.57 0.64 -13.19
C VAL A 360 -4.17 0.01 -13.28
N ARG A 361 -4.04 -1.27 -12.94
CA ARG A 361 -2.71 -1.89 -12.76
C ARG A 361 -1.87 -2.01 -14.03
N GLY A 362 -2.51 -2.03 -15.21
CA GLY A 362 -1.87 -2.19 -16.50
C GLY A 362 -1.07 -3.49 -16.60
N GLY A 363 0.14 -3.38 -17.17
CA GLY A 363 0.97 -4.53 -17.49
C GLY A 363 2.38 -4.15 -17.93
N VAL A 364 3.22 -5.17 -18.09
CA VAL A 364 4.59 -5.05 -18.61
C VAL A 364 4.61 -5.54 -20.05
N CYS A 365 5.07 -4.70 -20.97
CA CYS A 365 5.17 -5.03 -22.39
C CYS A 365 6.63 -4.94 -22.85
N ALA A 366 7.09 -5.92 -23.62
CA ALA A 366 8.39 -5.84 -24.28
C ALA A 366 8.33 -4.80 -25.43
N ILE A 367 9.37 -3.98 -25.54
CA ILE A 367 9.56 -3.02 -26.64
C ILE A 367 10.64 -3.57 -27.56
N GLY A 368 10.38 -3.62 -28.86
CA GLY A 368 11.39 -3.99 -29.86
C GLY A 368 11.82 -5.46 -29.77
N ARG A 369 13.14 -5.72 -29.74
CA ARG A 369 13.71 -7.08 -29.73
C ARG A 369 13.84 -7.68 -28.31
N GLY A 370 13.15 -7.12 -27.31
CA GLY A 370 13.08 -7.69 -25.95
C GLY A 370 14.20 -7.28 -25.01
N ASP A 371 14.96 -6.24 -25.36
CA ASP A 371 16.00 -5.61 -24.55
C ASP A 371 15.48 -4.44 -23.69
N ARG A 372 14.29 -3.92 -23.99
CA ARG A 372 13.60 -2.91 -23.20
C ARG A 372 12.17 -3.33 -22.89
N PHE A 373 11.70 -2.98 -21.71
CA PHE A 373 10.36 -3.27 -21.23
C PHE A 373 9.68 -1.96 -20.85
N ARG A 374 8.36 -1.91 -21.03
CA ARG A 374 7.51 -0.79 -20.64
C ARG A 374 6.57 -1.24 -19.55
N LEU A 375 6.60 -0.56 -18.40
CA LEU A 375 5.57 -0.69 -17.38
C LEU A 375 4.50 0.38 -17.62
N CYS A 376 3.29 -0.06 -17.93
CA CYS A 376 2.10 0.77 -17.99
C CYS A 376 1.31 0.64 -16.67
N MET A 377 1.01 1.75 -16.02
CA MET A 377 0.06 1.82 -14.91
C MET A 377 -0.80 3.06 -15.05
N GLY A 378 -1.94 3.12 -14.35
CA GLY A 378 -2.74 4.33 -14.39
C GLY A 378 -3.60 4.65 -13.20
N LYS A 379 -4.08 5.89 -13.21
CA LYS A 379 -4.85 6.54 -12.16
C LYS A 379 -6.07 7.25 -12.74
N ILE A 380 -7.18 7.21 -12.03
CA ILE A 380 -8.44 7.83 -12.45
C ILE A 380 -8.64 9.09 -11.61
N LEU A 381 -8.84 10.22 -12.29
CA LEU A 381 -9.02 11.54 -11.68
C LEU A 381 -10.49 11.96 -11.74
N THR A 382 -10.91 12.75 -10.76
CA THR A 382 -12.27 13.31 -10.68
C THR A 382 -12.36 14.70 -11.32
N SER A 383 -11.23 15.38 -11.47
CA SER A 383 -11.10 16.70 -12.09
C SER A 383 -9.77 16.83 -12.85
N ASP A 384 -9.75 17.70 -13.85
CA ASP A 384 -8.60 18.03 -14.68
C ASP A 384 -7.82 19.25 -14.17
N GLU A 385 -8.19 19.77 -13.00
CA GLU A 385 -7.44 20.79 -12.29
C GLU A 385 -5.97 20.37 -12.11
N GLU A 386 -5.05 21.29 -12.40
CA GLU A 386 -3.61 21.02 -12.42
C GLU A 386 -3.11 20.39 -11.10
N GLU A 387 -3.62 20.84 -9.96
CA GLU A 387 -3.25 20.27 -8.66
C GLU A 387 -3.61 18.78 -8.55
N MET A 388 -4.78 18.39 -9.06
CA MET A 388 -5.23 17.00 -9.07
C MET A 388 -4.42 16.16 -10.06
N VAL A 389 -4.14 16.70 -11.25
CA VAL A 389 -3.33 16.04 -12.26
C VAL A 389 -1.91 15.78 -11.72
N TRP A 390 -1.24 16.79 -11.17
CA TRP A 390 0.11 16.65 -10.64
C TRP A 390 0.17 15.75 -9.39
N ARG A 391 -0.86 15.77 -8.55
CA ARG A 391 -1.02 14.81 -7.45
C ARG A 391 -1.08 13.38 -7.98
N GLY A 392 -1.90 13.16 -9.02
CA GLY A 392 -2.02 11.86 -9.66
C GLY A 392 -0.71 11.37 -10.28
N VAL A 393 0.01 12.25 -10.98
CA VAL A 393 1.33 11.98 -11.55
C VAL A 393 2.32 11.57 -10.45
N LYS A 394 2.41 12.33 -9.35
CA LYS A 394 3.32 12.03 -8.23
C LYS A 394 3.01 10.69 -7.55
N GLN A 395 1.73 10.35 -7.38
CA GLN A 395 1.35 9.07 -6.79
C GLN A 395 1.70 7.89 -7.72
N LEU A 396 1.42 8.03 -9.00
CA LEU A 396 1.71 7.00 -9.98
C LEU A 396 3.22 6.82 -10.19
N ASP A 397 4.00 7.91 -10.17
CA ASP A 397 5.46 7.87 -10.19
C ASP A 397 6.04 7.10 -9.00
N ARG A 398 5.53 7.33 -7.78
CA ARG A 398 5.91 6.55 -6.60
C ARG A 398 5.59 5.07 -6.77
N ALA A 399 4.39 4.76 -7.26
CA ALA A 399 3.98 3.38 -7.50
C ALA A 399 4.89 2.68 -8.51
N MET A 400 5.04 3.24 -9.71
CA MET A 400 5.88 2.66 -10.76
C MET A 400 7.36 2.64 -10.37
N GLY A 401 7.84 3.63 -9.63
CA GLY A 401 9.20 3.70 -9.09
C GLY A 401 9.55 2.49 -8.21
N LEU A 402 8.60 2.02 -7.40
CA LEU A 402 8.79 0.80 -6.60
C LEU A 402 8.98 -0.43 -7.49
N PHE A 403 8.21 -0.55 -8.57
CA PHE A 403 8.34 -1.68 -9.50
C PHE A 403 9.67 -1.63 -10.25
N LYS A 404 10.11 -0.44 -10.67
CA LYS A 404 11.43 -0.25 -11.29
C LYS A 404 12.57 -0.60 -10.32
N PHE A 405 12.48 -0.13 -9.08
CA PHE A 405 13.46 -0.47 -8.05
C PHE A 405 13.58 -1.99 -7.86
N ILE A 406 12.45 -2.71 -7.78
CA ILE A 406 12.46 -4.18 -7.65
C ILE A 406 12.96 -4.86 -8.92
N TRP A 407 12.62 -4.38 -10.11
CA TRP A 407 13.11 -4.89 -11.38
C TRP A 407 14.65 -4.84 -11.46
N GLU A 408 15.23 -3.68 -11.16
CA GLU A 408 16.67 -3.46 -11.17
C GLU A 408 17.37 -4.29 -10.07
N THR A 409 16.81 -4.28 -8.85
CA THR A 409 17.38 -5.05 -7.72
C THR A 409 17.32 -6.57 -7.96
N ALA A 410 16.30 -7.05 -8.67
CA ALA A 410 16.16 -8.45 -9.05
C ALA A 410 17.14 -8.88 -10.16
N GLY A 411 17.89 -7.94 -10.76
CA GLY A 411 18.75 -8.22 -11.90
C GLY A 411 17.98 -8.71 -13.11
N MET A 412 16.76 -8.18 -13.33
CA MET A 412 15.96 -8.49 -14.50
C MET A 412 16.70 -8.02 -15.77
N LYS A 413 16.62 -8.82 -16.84
CA LYS A 413 17.26 -8.45 -18.12
C LYS A 413 16.49 -7.33 -18.79
N GLY A 414 17.20 -6.33 -19.28
CA GLY A 414 16.66 -5.22 -20.05
C GLY A 414 16.14 -4.06 -19.20
N ASP A 415 16.03 -2.89 -19.82
CA ASP A 415 15.67 -1.66 -19.13
C ASP A 415 14.15 -1.54 -18.96
N LEU A 416 13.69 -1.18 -17.74
CA LEU A 416 12.27 -0.90 -17.49
C LEU A 416 11.96 0.59 -17.61
N VAL A 417 11.26 0.95 -18.69
CA VAL A 417 10.74 2.30 -18.95
C VAL A 417 9.36 2.44 -18.30
N LEU A 418 9.14 3.55 -17.60
CA LEU A 418 7.89 3.83 -16.89
C LEU A 418 6.97 4.70 -17.74
N GLN A 419 5.71 4.30 -17.87
CA GLN A 419 4.68 5.03 -18.59
C GLN A 419 3.39 5.10 -17.77
N GLY A 420 3.05 6.32 -17.33
CA GLY A 420 1.85 6.56 -16.54
C GLY A 420 0.66 6.98 -17.41
N HIS A 421 -0.54 6.55 -17.04
CA HIS A 421 -1.79 6.93 -17.71
C HIS A 421 -2.77 7.52 -16.69
N LEU A 422 -3.25 8.72 -16.96
CA LEU A 422 -4.27 9.39 -16.15
C LEU A 422 -5.53 9.51 -17.00
N TRP A 423 -6.70 9.25 -16.42
CA TRP A 423 -7.98 9.47 -17.09
C TRP A 423 -8.81 10.48 -16.32
N CYS A 424 -9.35 11.47 -17.04
CA CYS A 424 -10.28 12.44 -16.48
C CYS A 424 -11.39 12.74 -17.48
N ILE A 425 -12.58 13.06 -16.98
CA ILE A 425 -13.74 13.40 -17.79
C ILE A 425 -13.58 14.81 -18.35
N GLY A 426 -13.92 14.99 -19.63
CA GLY A 426 -14.02 16.30 -20.28
C GLY A 426 -12.70 17.04 -20.48
N THR A 427 -11.55 16.36 -20.35
CA THR A 427 -10.23 16.96 -20.52
C THR A 427 -9.64 16.64 -21.88
N HIS A 428 -8.76 17.51 -22.38
CA HIS A 428 -8.01 17.25 -23.61
C HIS A 428 -6.82 16.33 -23.35
N SER A 429 -6.63 15.36 -24.24
CA SER A 429 -5.51 14.44 -24.13
C SER A 429 -4.17 15.17 -24.33
N ARG A 430 -3.24 15.00 -23.39
CA ARG A 430 -1.90 15.61 -23.43
C ARG A 430 -0.84 14.74 -22.77
N SER A 431 0.43 14.93 -23.16
CA SER A 431 1.58 14.28 -22.54
C SER A 431 2.23 15.19 -21.49
N LEU A 432 2.64 14.62 -20.37
CA LEU A 432 3.36 15.25 -19.28
C LEU A 432 4.67 14.49 -19.06
N THR A 433 5.70 15.20 -18.59
CA THR A 433 6.98 14.58 -18.20
C THR A 433 7.26 14.89 -16.74
N TYR A 434 7.62 13.87 -15.96
CA TYR A 434 7.99 14.03 -14.56
C TYR A 434 9.14 13.08 -14.22
N ARG A 435 10.24 13.62 -13.70
CA ARG A 435 11.46 12.86 -13.34
C ARG A 435 11.99 11.94 -14.46
N GLY A 436 11.86 12.38 -15.71
CA GLY A 436 12.28 11.62 -16.89
C GLY A 436 11.30 10.52 -17.33
N ASN A 437 10.18 10.35 -16.63
CA ASN A 437 9.11 9.41 -17.01
C ASN A 437 7.99 10.14 -17.78
N THR A 438 7.35 9.43 -18.71
CA THR A 438 6.25 9.97 -19.52
C THR A 438 4.90 9.60 -18.92
N PHE A 439 4.02 10.59 -18.86
CA PHE A 439 2.64 10.43 -18.39
C PHE A 439 1.68 10.93 -19.47
N PHE A 440 0.59 10.22 -19.69
CA PHE A 440 -0.46 10.62 -20.63
C PHE A 440 -1.74 10.90 -19.87
N LEU A 441 -2.24 12.13 -19.97
CA LEU A 441 -3.60 12.46 -19.56
C LEU A 441 -4.52 12.17 -20.74
N HIS A 442 -5.53 11.33 -20.52
CA HIS A 442 -6.54 10.94 -21.50
C HIS A 442 -7.89 11.55 -21.11
N GLY A 443 -8.53 12.17 -22.10
CA GLY A 443 -9.93 12.58 -22.01
C GLY A 443 -10.88 11.40 -22.04
N ILE A 444 -11.81 11.35 -21.10
CA ILE A 444 -13.05 10.59 -21.22
C ILE A 444 -14.10 11.55 -21.79
N ASP A 445 -14.41 11.36 -23.08
CA ASP A 445 -15.33 12.21 -23.83
C ASP A 445 -16.68 11.51 -24.11
N ARG A 446 -17.72 12.31 -24.37
CA ARG A 446 -19.05 11.80 -24.71
C ARG A 446 -19.02 11.10 -26.07
N PHE A 447 -19.71 9.96 -26.15
CA PHE A 447 -19.95 9.28 -27.42
C PHE A 447 -20.84 10.15 -28.32
N HIS A 448 -20.37 10.39 -29.55
CA HIS A 448 -21.15 11.04 -30.61
C HIS A 448 -21.91 10.01 -31.44
#